data_AF-A0A5E4D346-F1
#
_entry.id   AF-A0A5E4D346-F1
#
_cell.length_a   1.000
_cell.length_b   1.000
_cell.length_c   1.000
_cell.angle_alpha   90.00
_cell.angle_beta   90.00
_cell.angle_gamma   90.00
#
_symmetry.space_group_name_H-M   'P 1'
#
loop_
_entity.id
_entity.type
_entity.pdbx_description
1 polymer ?
#
loop_
_entity_poly.entity_id
_entity_poly.type
_entity_poly.pdbx_seq_one_letter_code
_entity_poly.pdbx_strand_id
1 'polypeptide(L)'
;MQVANLACSISNNEEGVKLVRMAATQIDSLCPQVINAALTLAARPQSKVAQDNMDVFKDQWEKQVRVLTEAVDDITSVDDFLSVS
;
A
#
# COMPACT_ATOMS: atom_id res chain seq x y z
N MET A 1 -4.93 8.84 5.56
CA MET A 1 -3.90 9.44 6.45
C MET A 1 -4.29 9.49 7.93
N GLN A 2 -5.50 9.92 8.33
CA GLN A 2 -5.84 10.08 9.77
C GLN A 2 -5.86 8.75 10.55
N VAL A 3 -6.32 7.66 9.92
CA VAL A 3 -6.40 6.32 10.56
C VAL A 3 -5.00 5.75 10.87
N ALA A 4 -4.03 5.98 9.99
CA ALA A 4 -2.65 5.53 10.19
C ALA A 4 -1.95 6.26 11.33
N ASN A 5 -2.18 7.56 11.49
CA ASN A 5 -1.58 8.31 12.60
C ASN A 5 -2.19 7.94 13.96
N LEU A 6 -3.48 7.60 14.01
CA LEU A 6 -4.14 7.17 15.24
C LEU A 6 -3.67 5.76 15.68
N ALA A 7 -3.48 4.83 14.74
CA ALA A 7 -2.92 3.51 15.02
C ALA A 7 -1.47 3.57 15.54
N CYS A 8 -0.68 4.55 15.07
CA CYS A 8 0.69 4.78 15.56
C CYS A 8 0.74 5.25 17.03
N SER A 9 -0.29 5.94 17.53
CA SER A 9 -0.32 6.46 18.90
C SER A 9 -0.79 5.45 19.95
N ILE A 10 -1.33 4.30 19.54
CA ILE A 10 -1.97 3.32 20.43
C ILE A 10 -1.17 2.01 20.50
N SER A 11 -0.33 1.70 19.50
CA SER A 11 0.37 0.42 19.43
C SER A 11 1.71 0.39 20.19
N ASN A 12 1.88 -0.62 21.05
CA ASN A 12 3.14 -0.99 21.70
C ASN A 12 4.14 -1.72 20.75
N ASN A 13 3.79 -1.90 19.47
CA ASN A 13 4.61 -2.56 18.45
C ASN A 13 5.16 -1.52 17.46
N GLU A 14 6.20 -0.79 17.87
CA GLU A 14 6.86 0.24 17.05
C GLU A 14 7.33 -0.29 15.69
N GLU A 15 7.71 -1.57 15.62
CA GLU A 15 8.13 -2.22 14.37
C GLU A 15 6.94 -2.44 13.41
N GLY A 16 5.81 -2.95 13.90
CA GLY A 16 4.59 -3.11 13.09
C GLY A 16 4.06 -1.77 12.57
N VAL A 17 4.06 -0.75 13.43
CA VAL A 17 3.71 0.63 13.06
C VAL A 17 4.63 1.19 11.97
N LYS A 18 5.94 0.96 12.09
CA LYS A 18 6.92 1.39 11.10
C LYS A 18 6.72 0.68 9.77
N LEU A 19 6.42 -0.62 9.77
CA LEU A 19 6.12 -1.39 8.56
C LEU A 19 4.87 -0.87 7.84
N VAL A 20 3.78 -0.59 8.56
CA VAL A 20 2.57 0.03 7.98
C VAL A 20 2.88 1.39 7.37
N ARG A 21 3.65 2.23 8.07
CA ARG A 21 4.03 3.57 7.58
C ARG A 21 4.92 3.50 6.33
N MET A 22 5.86 2.55 6.29
CA MET A 22 6.71 2.30 5.13
C MET A 22 5.90 1.77 3.95
N ALA A 23 4.97 0.84 4.17
CA ALA A 23 4.09 0.32 3.13
C ALA A 23 3.16 1.41 2.57
N ALA A 24 2.60 2.26 3.43
CA ALA A 24 1.77 3.39 3.02
C ALA A 24 2.56 4.41 2.18
N THR A 25 3.79 4.73 2.59
CA THR A 25 4.68 5.64 1.84
C THR A 25 5.00 5.09 0.44
N GLN A 26 5.23 3.78 0.34
CA GLN A 26 5.45 3.13 -0.95
C GLN A 26 4.21 3.22 -1.85
N ILE A 27 3.00 2.99 -1.32
CA ILE A 27 1.75 3.19 -2.08
C ILE A 27 1.61 4.63 -2.58
N ASP A 28 1.85 5.62 -1.71
CA ASP A 28 1.76 7.04 -2.09
C ASP A 28 2.74 7.39 -3.23
N SER A 29 3.94 6.80 -3.21
CA SER A 29 4.94 6.99 -4.27
C SER A 29 4.63 6.22 -5.56
N LEU A 30 3.93 5.09 -5.46
CA LEU A 30 3.60 4.22 -6.58
C LEU A 30 2.35 4.70 -7.33
N CYS A 31 1.38 5.27 -6.62
CA CYS A 31 0.13 5.81 -7.17
C CYS A 31 0.32 6.70 -8.41
N PRO A 32 1.16 7.76 -8.39
CA PRO A 32 1.39 8.59 -9.57
C PRO A 32 2.05 7.83 -10.73
N GLN A 33 2.85 6.79 -10.45
CA GLN A 33 3.49 5.97 -11.50
C GLN A 33 2.48 5.08 -12.22
N VAL A 34 1.55 4.46 -11.47
CA VAL A 34 0.44 3.69 -12.02
C VAL A 34 -0.46 4.57 -12.88
N ILE A 35 -0.78 5.79 -12.42
CA ILE A 35 -1.55 6.76 -13.20
C ILE A 35 -0.82 7.12 -14.51
N ASN A 36 0.48 7.39 -14.45
CA ASN A 36 1.28 7.70 -15.65
C ASN A 36 1.36 6.53 -16.63
N ALA A 37 1.47 5.29 -16.13
CA ALA A 37 1.43 4.10 -16.96
C ALA A 37 0.08 3.95 -17.67
N ALA A 38 -1.02 4.18 -16.95
CA ALA A 38 -2.37 4.14 -17.51
C ALA A 38 -2.59 5.24 -18.56
N LEU A 39 -2.11 6.46 -18.30
CA LEU A 39 -2.15 7.57 -19.25
C LEU A 39 -1.33 7.27 -20.52
N THR A 40 -0.15 6.67 -20.35
CA THR A 40 0.72 6.27 -21.47
C THR A 40 0.05 5.18 -22.32
N LEU A 41 -0.61 4.21 -21.69
CA LEU A 41 -1.38 3.18 -22.38
C LEU A 41 -2.61 3.78 -23.09
N ALA A 42 -3.32 4.70 -22.44
CA ALA A 42 -4.46 5.38 -23.06
C ALA A 42 -4.06 6.20 -24.30
N ALA A 43 -2.88 6.82 -24.28
CA ALA A 43 -2.34 7.53 -25.43
C ALA A 43 -1.86 6.59 -26.56
N ARG A 44 -1.49 5.34 -26.22
CA ARG A 44 -0.95 4.35 -27.17
C ARG A 44 -1.49 2.94 -26.91
N PRO A 45 -2.80 2.68 -27.11
CA PRO A 45 -3.45 1.45 -26.65
C PRO A 45 -2.96 0.19 -27.36
N GLN A 46 -2.46 0.31 -28.60
CA GLN A 46 -1.91 -0.82 -29.37
C GLN A 46 -0.42 -1.07 -29.12
N SER A 47 0.25 -0.20 -28.35
CA SER A 47 1.67 -0.38 -28.04
C SER A 47 1.83 -1.53 -27.05
N LYS A 48 2.46 -2.62 -27.50
CA LYS A 48 2.74 -3.77 -26.63
C LYS A 48 3.59 -3.38 -25.42
N VAL A 49 4.57 -2.49 -25.62
CA VAL A 49 5.40 -1.94 -24.54
C VAL A 49 4.55 -1.16 -23.51
N ALA A 50 3.54 -0.41 -23.95
CA ALA A 50 2.68 0.32 -23.02
C ALA A 50 1.73 -0.62 -22.25
N GLN A 51 1.28 -1.69 -22.89
CA GLN A 51 0.49 -2.75 -22.25
C GLN A 51 1.34 -3.48 -21.19
N ASP A 52 2.53 -3.95 -21.57
CA ASP A 52 3.44 -4.65 -20.65
C ASP A 52 3.85 -3.75 -19.49
N ASN A 53 4.10 -2.46 -19.74
CA ASN A 53 4.40 -1.48 -18.70
C ASN A 53 3.23 -1.31 -17.72
N MET A 54 1.99 -1.24 -18.23
CA MET A 54 0.80 -1.14 -17.37
C MET A 54 0.60 -2.41 -16.54
N ASP A 55 0.82 -3.59 -17.11
CA ASP A 55 0.72 -4.87 -16.40
C ASP A 55 1.74 -4.93 -15.25
N VAL A 56 2.98 -4.51 -15.47
CA VAL A 56 4.01 -4.43 -14.40
C VAL A 56 3.56 -3.51 -13.26
N PHE A 57 3.06 -2.31 -13.58
CA PHE A 57 2.61 -1.36 -12.56
C PHE A 57 1.35 -1.83 -11.83
N LYS A 58 0.46 -2.56 -12.52
CA LYS A 58 -0.71 -3.18 -11.92
C LYS A 58 -0.30 -4.26 -10.92
N ASP A 59 0.57 -5.19 -11.31
CA ASP A 59 1.06 -6.26 -10.43
C ASP A 59 1.78 -5.68 -9.21
N GLN A 60 2.59 -4.63 -9.42
CA GLN A 60 3.28 -3.94 -8.33
C GLN A 60 2.30 -3.25 -7.38
N TRP A 61 1.24 -2.62 -7.91
CA TRP A 61 0.19 -2.01 -7.10
C TRP A 61 -0.56 -3.04 -6.24
N GLU A 62 -1.01 -4.14 -6.85
CA GLU A 62 -1.71 -5.22 -6.15
C GLU A 62 -0.84 -5.82 -5.04
N LYS A 63 0.44 -6.05 -5.33
CA LYS A 63 1.40 -6.52 -4.32
C LYS A 63 1.56 -5.53 -3.18
N GLN A 64 1.68 -4.24 -3.47
CA GLN A 64 1.89 -3.22 -2.45
C GLN A 64 0.65 -3.01 -1.56
N VAL A 65 -0.55 -3.08 -2.14
CA VAL A 65 -1.81 -3.06 -1.39
C VAL A 65 -1.90 -4.26 -0.47
N ARG A 66 -1.56 -5.47 -0.96
CA ARG A 66 -1.52 -6.68 -0.13
C ARG A 66 -0.57 -6.52 1.07
N VAL A 67 0.66 -6.06 0.84
CA VAL A 67 1.64 -5.81 1.91
C VAL A 67 1.11 -4.82 2.94
N LEU A 68 0.44 -3.74 2.51
CA LEU A 68 -0.18 -2.80 3.43
C LEU A 68 -1.32 -3.46 4.23
N THR A 69 -2.16 -4.27 3.59
CA THR A 69 -3.25 -5.00 4.27
C THR A 69 -2.71 -5.98 5.30
N GLU A 70 -1.69 -6.76 4.97
CA GLU A 70 -1.02 -7.69 5.90
C GLU A 70 -0.40 -6.93 7.08
N ALA A 71 0.33 -5.84 6.81
CA ALA A 71 0.93 -5.04 7.87
C ALA A 71 -0.12 -4.37 8.78
N VAL A 72 -1.27 -3.99 8.23
CA VAL A 72 -2.39 -3.45 9.02
C VAL A 72 -3.05 -4.54 9.86
N ASP A 73 -3.29 -5.72 9.30
CA ASP A 73 -3.85 -6.88 10.01
C ASP A 73 -2.98 -7.26 11.22
N ASP A 74 -1.66 -7.33 11.02
CA ASP A 74 -0.67 -7.63 12.05
C ASP A 74 -0.71 -6.68 13.26
N ILE A 75 -1.00 -5.39 13.05
CA ILE A 75 -1.11 -4.41 14.15
C ILE A 75 -2.52 -4.37 14.75
N THR A 76 -3.57 -4.67 13.97
CA THR A 76 -4.95 -4.69 14.47
C THR A 76 -5.27 -5.97 15.26
N SER A 77 -4.62 -7.09 14.94
CA SER A 77 -4.78 -8.34 15.69
C SER A 77 -4.22 -8.28 17.11
N VAL A 78 -3.34 -7.31 17.41
CA VAL A 78 -2.75 -7.14 18.76
C VAL A 78 -3.58 -6.19 19.63
N ASP A 79 -4.31 -5.24 19.03
CA ASP A 79 -5.13 -4.26 19.77
C ASP A 79 -6.42 -4.89 20.33
N ASP A 80 -6.88 -5.99 19.74
CA ASP A 80 -8.02 -6.79 20.25
C ASP A 80 -7.66 -7.63 21.49
N PHE A 81 -6.37 -7.77 21.84
CA PHE A 81 -5.94 -8.56 23.02
C PHE A 81 -5.87 -7.76 24.33
N LEU A 82 -5.96 -6.43 24.30
CA LEU A 82 -5.79 -5.56 25.49
C LEU A 82 -7.04 -4.78 25.91
N SER A 83 -8.18 -4.94 25.23
CA SER A 83 -9.46 -4.33 25.63
C SER A 83 -10.36 -5.22 26.50
N VAL A 84 -9.88 -6.41 26.90
CA VAL A 84 -10.52 -7.27 27.90
C VAL A 84 -9.58 -7.48 29.09
N SER A 85 -9.43 -6.47 29.96
CA SER A 85 -8.89 -6.62 31.32
C SER A 85 -9.45 -5.54 32.25
#